data_AF-D7FQB4-F1
#
_entry.id   AF-D7FQB4-F1
#
_cell.length_a   1.000
_cell.length_b   1.000
_cell.length_c   1.000
_cell.angle_alpha   90.00
_cell.angle_beta   90.00
_cell.angle_gamma   90.00
#
_symmetry.space_group_name_H-M   'P 1'
#
loop_
_entity.id
_entity.type
_entity.pdbx_description
1 polymer ?
#
loop_
_entity_poly.entity_id
_entity_poly.type
_entity_poly.pdbx_seq_one_letter_code
_entity_poly.pdbx_strand_id
1 'polypeptide(L)'
;MAGGKYAQGEQHSRNGRYDLPAYGNTDSWHDDDMRVAVIVLLMALGWIYLKLRGKDANKGWLEALGVGFGGNDPPGFASLEELVGALKDAGVSKAGLIVGVDFTRSNEWTGERVYGNGSMHDIDDRKPNPYQEVLRGVGRGLGPLNRAEKIWCYGFGDENTRDEAVFCFMADDQPCANLAQALDRYASIAPAVSLSGPTSFAPLIRKAIEIVQDTREYHCLVIIADGQVTKERDTVRAIQDASNYPLSIIMVGVGEGPWETCREFDNRLPGRRYDNFRFVEHRRLKYGDAEALALSALAEVPDQYRAIRALGIMEGAGAPGSGPTSVAASVAGGGVSGSAPSMAPVNMVMSGSAPPSAPPSELDEDEGVPQDFICPLTLEVMIDPVVCEDGHSYERGALEAWLRNHDTSPMSNAHLNSKMAVPNHALRNSIEAFRRERGY
;
A
#
# COMPACT_ATOMS: atom_id res chain seq x y z
N MET A 1 -40.30 -1.72 62.49
CA MET A 1 -39.18 -1.75 61.53
C MET A 1 -39.54 -0.76 60.41
N ALA A 2 -39.44 0.55 60.64
CA ALA A 2 -38.36 1.46 60.19
C ALA A 2 -38.07 1.28 58.67
N GLY A 3 -38.45 2.15 57.72
CA GLY A 3 -38.34 3.63 57.63
C GLY A 3 -36.96 3.96 56.99
N GLY A 4 -36.73 4.72 55.92
CA GLY A 4 -37.47 5.73 55.17
C GLY A 4 -36.53 6.93 54.92
N LYS A 5 -36.16 7.19 53.64
CA LYS A 5 -35.85 8.49 52.98
C LYS A 5 -34.94 9.60 53.60
N TYR A 6 -34.17 10.25 52.69
CA TYR A 6 -33.60 11.63 52.68
C TYR A 6 -32.55 12.07 53.73
N ALA A 7 -31.45 12.73 53.29
CA ALA A 7 -31.19 14.18 53.50
C ALA A 7 -29.72 14.60 53.21
N GLN A 8 -29.59 15.88 52.84
CA GLN A 8 -28.41 16.68 52.46
C GLN A 8 -27.59 17.21 53.66
N GLY A 9 -26.41 17.78 53.34
CA GLY A 9 -25.71 18.86 54.08
C GLY A 9 -24.72 18.35 55.15
N GLU A 10 -23.62 19.01 55.49
CA GLU A 10 -23.05 20.30 55.13
C GLU A 10 -21.57 20.31 55.60
N GLN A 11 -20.81 21.24 55.03
CA GLN A 11 -19.47 21.76 55.33
C GLN A 11 -18.80 21.42 56.69
N HIS A 12 -17.51 21.09 56.66
CA HIS A 12 -16.53 21.51 57.67
C HIS A 12 -15.18 21.86 57.03
N SER A 13 -14.84 23.15 57.10
CA SER A 13 -13.50 23.69 56.88
C SER A 13 -12.56 23.24 58.00
N ARG A 14 -11.35 22.78 57.66
CA ARG A 14 -10.18 22.86 58.56
C ARG A 14 -8.87 22.74 57.80
N ASN A 15 -8.09 23.81 57.88
CA ASN A 15 -6.68 23.90 57.52
C ASN A 15 -5.88 22.73 58.10
N GLY A 16 -5.17 22.00 57.23
CA GLY A 16 -4.12 21.06 57.58
C GLY A 16 -2.95 21.27 56.62
N ARG A 17 -1.81 21.71 57.16
CA ARG A 17 -0.52 21.77 56.46
C ARG A 17 -0.25 20.41 55.80
N TYR A 18 0.02 20.40 54.50
CA TYR A 18 0.67 19.27 53.85
C TYR A 18 2.17 19.36 54.18
N ASP A 19 2.64 18.48 55.06
CA ASP A 19 4.07 18.24 55.26
C ASP A 19 4.64 17.64 53.96
N LEU A 20 5.62 18.32 53.38
CA LEU A 20 6.42 17.80 52.27
C LEU A 20 7.37 16.72 52.81
N PRO A 21 7.43 15.50 52.23
CA PRO A 21 8.46 14.56 52.59
C PRO A 21 9.81 15.08 52.08
N ALA A 22 10.81 15.04 52.96
CA ALA A 22 12.19 15.39 52.68
C ALA A 22 12.74 14.55 51.52
N TYR A 23 13.22 15.23 50.47
CA TYR A 23 13.99 14.60 49.39
C TYR A 23 15.31 14.08 49.95
N GLY A 24 15.39 12.76 50.11
CA GLY A 24 16.64 12.03 50.29
C GLY A 24 17.15 11.52 48.95
N ASN A 25 18.46 11.67 48.74
CA ASN A 25 19.30 11.09 47.70
C ASN A 25 19.07 11.51 46.23
N THR A 26 19.86 12.49 45.81
CA THR A 26 20.32 12.65 44.43
C THR A 26 21.32 11.53 44.14
N ASP A 27 20.89 10.42 43.55
CA ASP A 27 21.74 9.52 42.73
C ASP A 27 20.90 8.30 42.31
N SER A 28 20.09 8.47 41.26
CA SER A 28 19.68 7.42 40.29
C SER A 28 18.48 7.89 39.45
N TRP A 29 18.69 8.91 38.62
CA TRP A 29 17.81 9.10 37.47
C TRP A 29 18.23 8.09 36.40
N HIS A 30 17.33 7.19 36.00
CA HIS A 30 17.58 6.30 34.87
C HIS A 30 17.60 7.14 33.59
N ASP A 31 18.40 6.73 32.59
CA ASP A 31 18.63 7.47 31.33
C ASP A 31 17.30 7.79 30.58
N ASP A 32 16.28 6.96 30.79
CA ASP A 32 14.94 7.16 30.23
C ASP A 32 14.17 8.33 30.88
N ASP A 33 14.35 8.59 32.17
CA ASP A 33 13.68 9.72 32.85
C ASP A 33 14.26 11.07 32.42
N MET A 34 15.58 11.10 32.16
CA MET A 34 16.25 12.29 31.61
C MET A 34 15.81 12.57 30.17
N ARG A 35 15.62 11.54 29.34
CA ARG A 35 15.11 11.69 27.97
C ARG A 35 13.69 12.23 27.95
N VAL A 36 12.81 11.70 28.81
CA VAL A 36 11.44 12.19 28.94
C VAL A 36 11.42 13.64 29.44
N ALA A 37 12.24 13.98 30.44
CA ALA A 37 12.34 15.35 30.94
C ALA A 37 12.83 16.34 29.88
N VAL A 38 13.82 15.96 29.06
CA VAL A 38 14.33 16.77 27.95
C VAL A 38 13.28 16.96 26.86
N ILE A 39 12.53 15.91 26.50
CA ILE A 39 11.44 15.99 25.51
C ILE A 39 10.34 16.92 26.01
N VAL A 40 9.91 16.79 27.27
CA VAL A 40 8.89 17.66 27.87
C VAL A 40 9.35 19.13 27.92
N LEU A 41 10.63 19.37 28.21
CA LEU A 41 11.19 20.72 28.22
C LEU A 41 11.25 21.32 26.81
N LEU A 42 11.67 20.56 25.80
CA LEU A 42 11.67 20.99 24.39
C LEU A 42 10.25 21.24 23.89
N MET A 43 9.27 20.44 24.33
CA MET A 43 7.85 20.64 24.04
C MET A 43 7.33 21.96 24.61
N ALA A 44 7.65 22.25 25.88
CA ALA A 44 7.25 23.47 26.54
C ALA A 44 7.88 24.73 25.90
N LEU A 45 9.17 24.67 25.56
CA LEU A 45 9.87 25.78 24.89
C LEU A 45 9.37 26.02 23.46
N GLY A 46 9.09 24.97 22.70
CA GLY A 46 8.49 25.07 21.36
C GLY A 46 7.09 25.68 21.38
N TRP A 47 6.27 25.30 22.35
CA TRP A 47 4.94 25.89 22.56
C TRP A 47 5.00 27.38 22.92
N ILE A 48 5.91 27.77 23.83
CA ILE A 48 6.12 29.17 24.21
C ILE A 48 6.57 30.01 23.01
N TYR A 49 7.50 29.49 22.20
CA TYR A 49 7.99 30.17 21.00
C TYR A 49 6.88 30.46 19.97
N LEU A 50 5.99 29.50 19.72
CA LEU A 50 4.86 29.66 18.79
C LEU A 50 3.82 30.65 19.32
N LYS A 51 3.56 30.62 20.63
CA LYS A 51 2.63 31.55 21.29
C LYS A 51 3.10 33.00 21.23
N LEU A 52 4.40 33.24 21.37
CA LEU A 52 5.00 34.58 21.22
C LEU A 52 4.99 35.09 19.77
N ARG A 53 4.85 34.21 18.77
CA ARG A 53 4.77 34.53 17.34
C ARG A 53 3.33 34.61 16.80
N GLY A 54 2.33 34.42 17.66
CA GLY A 54 0.91 34.45 17.26
C GLY A 54 0.51 33.32 16.31
N LYS A 55 1.23 32.19 16.32
CA LYS A 55 0.89 31.00 15.52
C LYS A 55 0.22 29.96 16.43
N ASP A 56 -0.88 29.38 15.96
CA ASP A 56 -1.58 28.31 16.68
C ASP A 56 -0.68 27.06 16.79
N ALA A 57 -0.46 26.61 18.02
CA ALA A 57 0.36 25.46 18.33
C ALA A 57 -0.42 24.15 18.13
N ASN A 58 -0.79 23.84 16.89
CA ASN A 58 -1.34 22.54 16.51
C ASN A 58 -0.22 21.54 16.16
N LYS A 59 -0.52 20.24 16.28
CA LYS A 59 0.41 19.10 16.30
C LYS A 59 1.45 19.02 15.15
N GLY A 60 1.25 19.72 14.04
CA GLY A 60 2.14 19.68 12.86
C GLY A 60 3.57 20.23 13.07
N TRP A 61 3.86 20.93 14.18
CA TRP A 61 5.24 21.37 14.45
C TRP A 61 6.12 20.26 15.07
N LEU A 62 5.53 19.24 15.68
CA LEU A 62 6.28 18.09 16.23
C LEU A 62 6.80 17.18 15.11
N GLU A 63 6.06 17.08 14.01
CA GLU A 63 6.49 16.39 12.77
C GLU A 63 7.65 17.12 12.09
N ALA A 64 7.64 18.46 12.08
CA ALA A 64 8.74 19.27 11.54
C ALA A 64 10.06 19.13 12.33
N LEU A 65 10.02 18.56 13.54
CA LEU A 65 11.20 18.28 14.38
C LEU A 65 11.60 16.80 14.40
N GLY A 66 10.94 15.93 13.62
CA GLY A 66 11.29 14.52 13.51
C GLY A 66 11.05 13.71 14.79
N VAL A 67 10.22 14.20 15.71
CA VAL A 67 9.85 13.47 16.94
C VAL A 67 8.61 12.62 16.65
N GLY A 68 8.82 11.44 16.07
CA GLY A 68 7.75 10.46 15.85
C GLY A 68 7.36 9.76 17.15
N PHE A 69 6.15 10.01 17.64
CA PHE A 69 5.53 9.12 18.63
C PHE A 69 4.99 7.91 17.89
N GLY A 70 5.49 6.72 18.23
CA GLY A 70 5.03 5.45 17.68
C GLY A 70 3.52 5.30 17.80
N GLY A 71 2.85 5.42 16.66
CA GLY A 71 1.40 5.44 16.49
C GLY A 71 1.11 6.08 15.14
N ASN A 72 1.47 5.38 14.06
CA ASN A 72 1.44 5.85 12.66
C ASN A 72 0.02 5.95 12.06
N ASP A 73 -0.98 6.37 12.84
CA ASP A 73 -2.27 6.77 12.28
C ASP A 73 -2.32 8.31 12.27
N PRO A 74 -2.47 8.96 11.09
CA PRO A 74 -2.74 10.40 11.07
C PRO A 74 -3.99 10.69 11.92
N PRO A 75 -4.12 11.90 12.51
CA PRO A 75 -5.33 12.25 13.24
C PRO A 75 -6.54 12.08 12.31
N GLY A 76 -7.36 11.06 12.59
CA GLY A 76 -8.50 10.72 11.75
C GLY A 76 -9.53 11.83 11.70
N PHE A 77 -10.20 11.96 10.55
CA PHE A 77 -11.33 12.88 10.36
C PHE A 77 -12.57 12.38 11.11
N ALA A 78 -13.32 13.29 11.74
CA ALA A 78 -14.54 12.95 12.46
C ALA A 78 -15.76 12.80 11.54
N SER A 79 -15.73 13.36 10.33
CA SER A 79 -16.81 13.28 9.34
C SER A 79 -16.31 13.48 7.90
N LEU A 80 -17.12 13.07 6.91
CA LEU A 80 -16.81 13.33 5.50
C LEU A 80 -16.70 14.83 5.18
N GLU A 81 -17.45 15.68 5.89
CA GLU A 81 -17.38 17.13 5.72
C GLU A 81 -16.01 17.67 6.12
N GLU A 82 -15.46 17.19 7.24
CA GLU A 82 -14.12 17.59 7.70
C GLU A 82 -13.03 17.13 6.72
N LEU A 83 -13.11 15.88 6.25
CA LEU A 83 -12.21 15.35 5.23
C LEU A 83 -12.27 16.17 3.93
N VAL A 84 -13.48 16.46 3.43
CA VAL A 84 -13.66 17.28 2.21
C VAL A 84 -13.13 18.71 2.43
N GLY A 85 -13.30 19.27 3.63
CA GLY A 85 -12.70 20.54 4.03
C GLY A 85 -11.17 20.50 3.94
N ALA A 86 -10.54 19.49 4.55
CA ALA A 86 -9.10 19.32 4.52
C ALA A 86 -8.53 19.12 3.10
N LEU A 87 -9.24 18.40 2.23
CA LEU A 87 -8.89 18.23 0.82
C LEU A 87 -8.95 19.56 0.06
N LYS A 88 -9.99 20.38 0.29
CA LYS A 88 -10.10 21.72 -0.29
C LYS A 88 -8.99 22.63 0.22
N ASP A 89 -8.66 22.59 1.50
CA ASP A 89 -7.61 23.39 2.12
C ASP A 89 -6.20 22.99 1.62
N ALA A 90 -5.99 21.70 1.30
CA ALA A 90 -4.79 21.24 0.59
C ALA A 90 -4.72 21.78 -0.86
N GLY A 91 -5.85 22.25 -1.40
CA GLY A 91 -5.98 22.77 -2.75
C GLY A 91 -6.43 21.72 -3.77
N VAL A 92 -7.03 20.61 -3.33
CA VAL A 92 -7.63 19.62 -4.23
C VAL A 92 -8.92 20.20 -4.80
N SER A 93 -8.89 20.57 -6.08
CA SER A 93 -10.06 21.09 -6.80
C SER A 93 -10.76 20.03 -7.64
N LYS A 94 -10.01 19.02 -8.07
CA LYS A 94 -10.44 17.86 -8.86
C LYS A 94 -9.53 16.68 -8.55
N ALA A 95 -10.10 15.48 -8.43
CA ALA A 95 -9.34 14.23 -8.34
C ALA A 95 -10.02 13.16 -9.20
N GLY A 96 -9.25 12.51 -10.07
CA GLY A 96 -9.72 11.33 -10.80
C GLY A 96 -9.69 10.09 -9.91
N LEU A 97 -10.54 9.12 -10.21
CA LEU A 97 -10.62 7.86 -9.46
C LEU A 97 -10.30 6.68 -10.37
N ILE A 98 -9.37 5.86 -9.92
CA ILE A 98 -8.99 4.59 -10.54
C ILE A 98 -9.24 3.50 -9.50
N VAL A 99 -9.90 2.42 -9.89
CA VAL A 99 -10.16 1.26 -9.04
C VAL A 99 -9.60 0.02 -9.69
N GLY A 100 -8.78 -0.72 -8.94
CA GLY A 100 -8.35 -2.07 -9.31
C GLY A 100 -8.97 -3.09 -8.38
N VAL A 101 -9.51 -4.15 -8.99
CA VAL A 101 -10.14 -5.27 -8.31
C VAL A 101 -9.29 -6.52 -8.52
N ASP A 102 -8.85 -7.10 -7.42
CA ASP A 102 -8.17 -8.39 -7.40
C ASP A 102 -9.15 -9.51 -7.74
N PHE A 103 -8.85 -10.30 -8.78
CA PHE A 103 -9.57 -11.51 -9.20
C PHE A 103 -8.70 -12.76 -9.09
N THR A 104 -7.83 -12.82 -8.08
CA THR A 104 -7.04 -14.01 -7.77
C THR A 104 -7.86 -15.08 -7.05
N ARG A 105 -7.40 -16.33 -7.12
CA ARG A 105 -8.06 -17.52 -6.59
C ARG A 105 -8.18 -17.50 -5.06
N SER A 106 -7.38 -16.68 -4.36
CA SER A 106 -7.48 -16.53 -2.91
C SER A 106 -8.88 -16.15 -2.43
N ASN A 107 -9.60 -15.42 -3.27
CA ASN A 107 -10.96 -15.02 -3.01
C ASN A 107 -11.95 -16.18 -2.79
N GLU A 108 -11.66 -17.38 -3.30
CA GLU A 108 -12.51 -18.55 -3.07
C GLU A 108 -12.42 -19.03 -1.62
N TRP A 109 -11.19 -19.32 -1.14
CA TRP A 109 -11.01 -19.88 0.20
C TRP A 109 -11.11 -18.82 1.31
N THR A 110 -10.70 -17.58 1.03
CA THR A 110 -10.88 -16.46 1.97
C THR A 110 -12.38 -16.20 2.17
N GLY A 111 -13.16 -16.32 1.09
CA GLY A 111 -14.62 -16.22 1.14
C GLY A 111 -15.25 -17.33 1.97
N GLU A 112 -14.86 -18.59 1.74
CA GLU A 112 -15.40 -19.74 2.49
C GLU A 112 -15.15 -19.60 4.00
N ARG A 113 -13.97 -19.14 4.40
CA ARG A 113 -13.61 -18.95 5.81
C ARG A 113 -14.31 -17.77 6.46
N VAL A 114 -14.50 -16.67 5.73
CA VAL A 114 -15.10 -15.44 6.27
C VAL A 114 -16.63 -15.50 6.28
N TYR A 115 -17.23 -16.13 5.27
CA TYR A 115 -18.70 -16.18 5.08
C TYR A 115 -19.32 -17.54 5.35
N GLY A 116 -18.50 -18.57 5.63
CA GLY A 116 -18.95 -19.93 5.90
C GLY A 116 -19.27 -20.75 4.65
N ASN A 117 -19.36 -20.09 3.48
CA ASN A 117 -19.38 -20.67 2.14
C ASN A 117 -19.14 -19.56 1.09
N GLY A 118 -18.76 -19.96 -0.12
CA GLY A 118 -18.75 -19.06 -1.28
C GLY A 118 -17.49 -18.22 -1.46
N SER A 119 -17.45 -17.46 -2.56
CA SER A 119 -16.33 -16.58 -2.91
C SER A 119 -16.52 -15.17 -2.33
N MET A 120 -15.42 -14.46 -2.07
CA MET A 120 -15.44 -13.03 -1.75
C MET A 120 -16.06 -12.19 -2.89
N HIS A 121 -16.18 -12.75 -4.08
CA HIS A 121 -16.81 -12.13 -5.26
C HIS A 121 -18.28 -12.49 -5.45
N ASP A 122 -18.86 -13.35 -4.62
CA ASP A 122 -20.25 -13.79 -4.80
C ASP A 122 -21.20 -12.58 -4.81
N ILE A 123 -22.11 -12.57 -5.78
CA ILE A 123 -23.07 -11.48 -5.98
C ILE A 123 -24.39 -11.88 -5.32
N ASP A 124 -24.77 -11.13 -4.28
CA ASP A 124 -26.07 -11.26 -3.59
C ASP A 124 -26.80 -9.91 -3.61
N ASP A 125 -28.02 -9.91 -4.15
CA ASP A 125 -28.89 -8.72 -4.23
C ASP A 125 -29.24 -8.16 -2.84
N ARG A 126 -29.21 -8.99 -1.80
CA ARG A 126 -29.59 -8.62 -0.43
C ARG A 126 -28.43 -8.05 0.35
N LYS A 127 -27.20 -8.49 0.06
CA LYS A 127 -26.02 -8.18 0.85
C LYS A 127 -24.81 -7.98 -0.05
N PRO A 128 -24.21 -6.78 -0.10
CA PRO A 128 -23.00 -6.58 -0.87
C PRO A 128 -21.84 -7.41 -0.32
N ASN A 129 -21.04 -7.93 -1.23
CA ASN A 129 -19.73 -8.47 -0.87
C ASN A 129 -18.73 -7.34 -0.55
N PRO A 130 -17.58 -7.64 0.09
CA PRO A 130 -16.62 -6.63 0.51
C PRO A 130 -16.12 -5.72 -0.60
N TYR A 131 -15.93 -6.26 -1.80
CA TYR A 131 -15.51 -5.46 -2.95
C TYR A 131 -16.57 -4.42 -3.30
N GLN A 132 -17.86 -4.79 -3.31
CA GLN A 132 -18.97 -3.86 -3.51
C GLN A 132 -19.08 -2.83 -2.38
N GLU A 133 -18.82 -3.22 -1.12
CA GLU A 133 -18.80 -2.30 0.00
C GLU A 133 -17.69 -1.26 -0.14
N VAL A 134 -16.49 -1.70 -0.53
CA VAL A 134 -15.34 -0.81 -0.72
C VAL A 134 -15.55 0.14 -1.89
N LEU A 135 -16.01 -0.36 -3.04
CA LEU A 135 -16.41 0.46 -4.19
C LEU A 135 -17.43 1.53 -3.79
N ARG A 136 -18.45 1.18 -2.99
CA ARG A 136 -19.46 2.13 -2.51
C ARG A 136 -18.89 3.14 -1.53
N GLY A 137 -18.08 2.71 -0.57
CA GLY A 137 -17.50 3.59 0.45
C GLY A 137 -16.57 4.62 -0.18
N VAL A 138 -15.57 4.17 -0.94
CA VAL A 138 -14.60 5.07 -1.56
C VAL A 138 -15.23 5.92 -2.66
N GLY A 139 -16.14 5.36 -3.46
CA GLY A 139 -16.88 6.12 -4.47
C GLY A 139 -17.75 7.23 -3.87
N ARG A 140 -18.35 7.02 -2.70
CA ARG A 140 -19.08 8.08 -1.97
C ARG A 140 -18.14 9.11 -1.34
N GLY A 141 -17.04 8.67 -0.73
CA GLY A 141 -16.05 9.56 -0.10
C GLY A 141 -15.37 10.50 -1.09
N LEU A 142 -14.98 10.00 -2.25
CA LEU A 142 -14.35 10.78 -3.32
C LEU A 142 -15.34 11.44 -4.28
N GLY A 143 -16.63 11.08 -4.24
CA GLY A 143 -17.67 11.65 -5.09
C GLY A 143 -17.67 13.18 -5.15
N PRO A 144 -17.55 13.91 -4.01
CA PRO A 144 -17.45 15.37 -4.03
C PRO A 144 -16.24 15.95 -4.79
N LEU A 145 -15.19 15.15 -5.01
CA LEU A 145 -13.96 15.56 -5.70
C LEU A 145 -13.88 15.03 -7.15
N ASN A 146 -14.58 13.93 -7.46
CA ASN A 146 -14.67 13.38 -8.81
C ASN A 146 -15.82 14.02 -9.60
N ARG A 147 -15.66 15.29 -9.97
CA ARG A 147 -16.70 16.08 -10.67
C ARG A 147 -17.11 15.55 -12.04
N ALA A 148 -16.27 14.72 -12.67
CA ALA A 148 -16.57 14.12 -13.96
C ALA A 148 -17.36 12.81 -13.83
N GLU A 149 -17.49 12.28 -12.60
CA GLU A 149 -18.03 10.97 -12.24
C GLU A 149 -17.36 9.77 -12.95
N LYS A 150 -16.40 9.99 -13.84
CA LYS A 150 -15.69 8.92 -14.54
C LYS A 150 -14.82 8.13 -13.56
N ILE A 151 -14.91 6.80 -13.63
CA ILE A 151 -14.14 5.89 -12.80
C ILE A 151 -13.46 4.87 -13.69
N TRP A 152 -12.14 4.88 -13.71
CA TRP A 152 -11.37 3.85 -14.39
C TRP A 152 -11.41 2.57 -13.55
N CYS A 153 -11.92 1.48 -14.11
CA CYS A 153 -12.09 0.22 -13.38
C CYS A 153 -11.36 -0.91 -14.09
N TYR A 154 -10.47 -1.57 -13.35
CA TYR A 154 -9.64 -2.66 -13.86
C TYR A 154 -9.73 -3.89 -12.97
N GLY A 155 -9.59 -5.06 -13.58
CA GLY A 155 -9.33 -6.32 -12.89
C GLY A 155 -7.90 -6.79 -13.13
N PHE A 156 -7.35 -7.55 -12.17
CA PHE A 156 -6.03 -8.16 -12.28
C PHE A 156 -6.00 -9.51 -11.55
N GLY A 157 -5.02 -10.37 -11.87
CA GLY A 157 -4.82 -11.66 -11.19
C GLY A 157 -5.72 -12.79 -11.68
N ASP A 158 -6.51 -12.57 -12.73
CA ASP A 158 -7.28 -13.63 -13.39
C ASP A 158 -6.37 -14.52 -14.26
N GLU A 159 -6.94 -15.60 -14.81
CA GLU A 159 -6.20 -16.54 -15.64
C GLU A 159 -5.52 -15.90 -16.87
N ASN A 160 -6.14 -14.84 -17.42
CA ASN A 160 -5.63 -14.16 -18.61
C ASN A 160 -4.57 -13.10 -18.28
N THR A 161 -4.74 -12.32 -17.21
CA THR A 161 -3.81 -11.23 -16.87
C THR A 161 -2.67 -11.65 -15.97
N ARG A 162 -2.91 -12.62 -15.08
CA ARG A 162 -1.98 -13.06 -14.04
C ARG A 162 -1.35 -11.84 -13.33
N ASP A 163 -0.04 -11.80 -13.25
CA ASP A 163 0.78 -10.74 -12.64
C ASP A 163 1.46 -9.83 -13.65
N GLU A 164 1.09 -9.92 -14.93
CA GLU A 164 1.73 -9.22 -16.03
C GLU A 164 0.88 -8.07 -16.59
N ALA A 165 -0.45 -8.17 -16.50
CA ALA A 165 -1.37 -7.23 -17.12
C ALA A 165 -2.57 -6.86 -16.23
N VAL A 166 -3.42 -5.98 -16.74
CA VAL A 166 -4.75 -5.70 -16.20
C VAL A 166 -5.78 -5.71 -17.33
N PHE A 167 -7.04 -5.97 -17.01
CA PHE A 167 -8.14 -5.88 -17.97
C PHE A 167 -9.13 -4.79 -17.56
N CYS A 168 -9.61 -4.02 -18.53
CA CYS A 168 -10.56 -2.94 -18.27
C CYS A 168 -12.00 -3.49 -18.15
N PHE A 169 -12.82 -2.91 -17.28
CA PHE A 169 -14.22 -3.31 -17.12
C PHE A 169 -15.09 -2.91 -18.31
N MET A 170 -14.64 -1.93 -19.09
CA MET A 170 -15.30 -1.44 -20.30
C MET A 170 -14.49 -1.83 -21.54
N ALA A 171 -15.18 -1.93 -22.67
CA ALA A 171 -14.53 -2.07 -23.96
C ALA A 171 -13.67 -0.84 -24.30
N ASP A 172 -12.68 -1.04 -25.16
CA ASP A 172 -11.80 0.02 -25.70
C ASP A 172 -11.11 0.87 -24.63
N ASP A 173 -10.83 0.25 -23.48
CA ASP A 173 -10.15 0.85 -22.34
C ASP A 173 -10.77 2.19 -21.91
N GLN A 174 -12.10 2.23 -21.79
CA GLN A 174 -12.85 3.42 -21.40
C GLN A 174 -13.18 3.42 -19.88
N PRO A 175 -13.28 4.59 -19.24
CA PRO A 175 -13.75 4.67 -17.87
C PRO A 175 -15.26 4.39 -17.79
N CYS A 176 -15.72 3.84 -16.66
CA CYS A 176 -17.13 3.84 -16.31
C CYS A 176 -17.62 5.27 -16.12
N ALA A 177 -18.86 5.56 -16.54
CA ALA A 177 -19.47 6.88 -16.49
C ALA A 177 -19.74 7.37 -15.06
N ASN A 178 -19.98 6.45 -14.12
CA ASN A 178 -20.25 6.72 -12.71
C ASN A 178 -20.09 5.45 -11.85
N LEU A 179 -20.21 5.62 -10.54
CA LEU A 179 -20.15 4.53 -9.55
C LEU A 179 -21.21 3.45 -9.79
N ALA A 180 -22.41 3.82 -10.23
CA ALA A 180 -23.45 2.84 -10.52
C ALA A 180 -23.03 1.91 -11.66
N GLN A 181 -22.52 2.47 -12.77
CA GLN A 181 -21.99 1.66 -13.87
C GLN A 181 -20.79 0.82 -13.43
N ALA A 182 -19.88 1.35 -12.60
CA ALA A 182 -18.76 0.57 -12.08
C ALA A 182 -19.23 -0.67 -11.28
N LEU A 183 -20.24 -0.50 -10.42
CA LEU A 183 -20.85 -1.59 -9.65
C LEU A 183 -21.59 -2.60 -10.55
N ASP A 184 -22.32 -2.13 -11.55
CA ASP A 184 -23.03 -2.99 -12.51
C ASP A 184 -22.04 -3.82 -13.33
N ARG A 185 -20.94 -3.20 -13.79
CA ARG A 185 -19.89 -3.90 -14.52
C ARG A 185 -19.19 -4.93 -13.65
N TYR A 186 -18.80 -4.56 -12.43
CA TYR A 186 -18.27 -5.50 -11.44
C TYR A 186 -19.19 -6.71 -11.27
N ALA A 187 -20.50 -6.50 -11.03
CA ALA A 187 -21.47 -7.57 -10.80
C ALA A 187 -21.63 -8.50 -12.01
N SER A 188 -21.46 -7.96 -13.24
CA SER A 188 -21.50 -8.77 -14.47
C SER A 188 -20.20 -9.54 -14.75
N ILE A 189 -19.06 -8.99 -14.33
CA ILE A 189 -17.72 -9.53 -14.61
C ILE A 189 -17.33 -10.57 -13.58
N ALA A 190 -17.51 -10.26 -12.29
CA ALA A 190 -16.98 -11.08 -11.20
C ALA A 190 -17.40 -12.56 -11.25
N PRO A 191 -18.66 -12.93 -11.60
CA PRO A 191 -19.06 -14.33 -11.73
C PRO A 191 -18.49 -15.04 -12.96
N ALA A 192 -18.02 -14.30 -13.96
CA ALA A 192 -17.57 -14.84 -15.26
C ALA A 192 -16.04 -14.95 -15.37
N VAL A 193 -15.29 -14.30 -14.47
CA VAL A 193 -13.83 -14.32 -14.48
C VAL A 193 -13.31 -15.62 -13.89
N SER A 194 -12.32 -16.23 -14.54
CA SER A 194 -11.63 -17.41 -14.03
C SER A 194 -10.50 -16.98 -13.10
N LEU A 195 -10.67 -17.22 -11.79
CA LEU A 195 -9.75 -16.76 -10.76
C LEU A 195 -8.42 -17.52 -10.81
N SER A 196 -7.30 -16.79 -10.71
CA SER A 196 -5.95 -17.35 -10.85
C SER A 196 -4.93 -16.65 -9.94
N GLY A 197 -3.73 -16.41 -10.43
CA GLY A 197 -2.64 -15.71 -9.76
C GLY A 197 -1.41 -15.76 -10.67
N PRO A 198 -0.25 -15.31 -10.18
CA PRO A 198 0.01 -14.81 -8.83
C PRO A 198 -0.39 -13.33 -8.66
N THR A 199 -0.38 -12.79 -7.43
CA THR A 199 -0.84 -11.43 -7.13
C THR A 199 0.28 -10.41 -7.22
N SER A 200 0.19 -9.46 -8.15
CA SER A 200 1.10 -8.31 -8.27
C SER A 200 0.30 -7.03 -8.52
N PHE A 201 0.59 -5.98 -7.77
CA PHE A 201 -0.04 -4.67 -7.99
C PHE A 201 0.71 -3.85 -9.05
N ALA A 202 1.90 -4.30 -9.47
CA ALA A 202 2.76 -3.54 -10.38
C ALA A 202 2.08 -3.22 -11.73
N PRO A 203 1.40 -4.16 -12.42
CA PRO A 203 0.70 -3.83 -13.67
C PRO A 203 -0.38 -2.75 -13.50
N LEU A 204 -1.14 -2.84 -12.42
CA LEU A 204 -2.20 -1.88 -12.11
C LEU A 204 -1.64 -0.49 -11.77
N ILE A 205 -0.58 -0.43 -10.96
CA ILE A 205 0.07 0.84 -10.60
C ILE A 205 0.67 1.51 -11.85
N ARG A 206 1.31 0.73 -12.75
CA ARG A 206 1.81 1.25 -14.03
C ARG A 206 0.67 1.75 -14.91
N LYS A 207 -0.45 1.02 -14.99
CA LYS A 207 -1.64 1.50 -15.71
C LYS A 207 -2.19 2.80 -15.14
N ALA A 208 -2.16 2.98 -13.82
CA ALA A 208 -2.56 4.23 -13.18
C ALA A 208 -1.60 5.39 -13.52
N ILE A 209 -0.30 5.12 -13.63
CA ILE A 209 0.69 6.11 -14.12
C ILE A 209 0.35 6.54 -15.55
N GLU A 210 0.05 5.61 -16.46
CA GLU A 210 -0.36 5.92 -17.84
C GLU A 210 -1.59 6.84 -17.86
N ILE A 211 -2.63 6.52 -17.07
CA ILE A 211 -3.85 7.35 -16.98
C ILE A 211 -3.51 8.75 -16.46
N VAL A 212 -2.66 8.87 -15.45
CA VAL A 212 -2.22 10.16 -14.91
C VAL A 212 -1.45 10.98 -15.95
N GLN A 213 -0.59 10.33 -16.75
CA GLN A 213 0.14 10.97 -17.84
C GLN A 213 -0.80 11.45 -18.96
N ASP A 214 -1.80 10.65 -19.32
CA ASP A 214 -2.74 10.96 -20.40
C ASP A 214 -3.70 12.08 -20.00
N THR A 215 -4.26 11.99 -18.79
CA THR A 215 -5.21 12.97 -18.27
C THR A 215 -4.55 14.25 -17.79
N ARG A 216 -3.27 14.20 -17.37
CA ARG A 216 -2.53 15.30 -16.72
C ARG A 216 -3.24 15.80 -15.45
N GLU A 217 -3.97 14.92 -14.77
CA GLU A 217 -4.75 15.24 -13.57
C GLU A 217 -4.29 14.42 -12.37
N TYR A 218 -4.50 14.96 -11.17
CA TYR A 218 -4.29 14.22 -9.94
C TYR A 218 -5.29 13.06 -9.82
N HIS A 219 -4.80 11.87 -9.50
CA HIS A 219 -5.63 10.67 -9.34
C HIS A 219 -5.42 9.99 -7.99
N CYS A 220 -6.49 9.39 -7.48
CA CYS A 220 -6.41 8.37 -6.44
C CYS A 220 -6.63 6.99 -7.06
N LEU A 221 -5.65 6.11 -6.92
CA LEU A 221 -5.76 4.68 -7.23
C LEU A 221 -6.22 3.93 -5.99
N VAL A 222 -7.31 3.19 -6.08
CA VAL A 222 -7.84 2.33 -5.03
C VAL A 222 -7.66 0.88 -5.45
N ILE A 223 -6.84 0.13 -4.73
CA ILE A 223 -6.59 -1.29 -4.96
C ILE A 223 -7.40 -2.07 -3.93
N ILE A 224 -8.30 -2.94 -4.37
CA ILE A 224 -9.08 -3.81 -3.49
C ILE A 224 -8.56 -5.23 -3.68
N ALA A 225 -8.00 -5.83 -2.63
CA ALA A 225 -7.39 -7.16 -2.70
C ALA A 225 -7.58 -7.95 -1.39
N ASP A 226 -7.62 -9.27 -1.49
CA ASP A 226 -7.95 -10.15 -0.35
C ASP A 226 -6.73 -10.66 0.44
N GLY A 227 -5.52 -10.40 -0.06
CA GLY A 227 -4.28 -10.71 0.64
C GLY A 227 -3.09 -10.96 -0.29
N GLN A 228 -1.94 -11.19 0.35
CA GLN A 228 -0.63 -11.61 -0.19
C GLN A 228 -0.21 -11.02 -1.55
N VAL A 229 0.70 -10.05 -1.49
CA VAL A 229 1.48 -9.64 -2.66
C VAL A 229 2.59 -10.66 -2.89
N THR A 230 2.53 -11.42 -3.97
CA THR A 230 3.54 -12.45 -4.29
C THR A 230 4.80 -11.85 -4.92
N LYS A 231 4.67 -10.76 -5.67
CA LYS A 231 5.78 -10.02 -6.30
C LYS A 231 6.02 -8.68 -5.61
N GLU A 232 6.54 -8.76 -4.39
CA GLU A 232 6.79 -7.57 -3.56
C GLU A 232 7.76 -6.60 -4.24
N ARG A 233 8.86 -7.09 -4.82
CA ARG A 233 9.88 -6.25 -5.48
C ARG A 233 9.32 -5.40 -6.62
N ASP A 234 8.53 -6.00 -7.50
CA ASP A 234 7.95 -5.29 -8.64
C ASP A 234 6.90 -4.28 -8.19
N THR A 235 6.13 -4.64 -7.15
CA THR A 235 5.16 -3.74 -6.53
C THR A 235 5.86 -2.55 -5.87
N VAL A 236 6.93 -2.77 -5.11
CA VAL A 236 7.75 -1.71 -4.49
C VAL A 236 8.30 -0.75 -5.55
N ARG A 237 8.88 -1.28 -6.63
CA ARG A 237 9.38 -0.46 -7.75
C ARG A 237 8.25 0.37 -8.39
N ALA A 238 7.09 -0.23 -8.63
CA ALA A 238 5.96 0.50 -9.19
C ALA A 238 5.44 1.61 -8.26
N ILE A 239 5.43 1.39 -6.94
CA ILE A 239 5.08 2.42 -5.95
C ILE A 239 6.11 3.56 -5.95
N GLN A 240 7.40 3.25 -6.02
CA GLN A 240 8.48 4.25 -6.13
C GLN A 240 8.34 5.07 -7.42
N ASP A 241 8.13 4.41 -8.56
CA ASP A 241 7.93 5.06 -9.85
C ASP A 241 6.69 5.98 -9.81
N ALA A 242 5.59 5.51 -9.23
CA ALA A 242 4.36 6.28 -9.05
C ALA A 242 4.55 7.56 -8.23
N SER A 243 5.54 7.61 -7.32
CA SER A 243 5.84 8.81 -6.53
C SER A 243 6.42 9.97 -7.37
N ASN A 244 6.68 9.77 -8.66
CA ASN A 244 7.05 10.83 -9.59
C ASN A 244 5.84 11.51 -10.24
N TYR A 245 4.63 11.02 -10.00
CA TYR A 245 3.39 11.47 -10.64
C TYR A 245 2.40 11.99 -9.59
N PRO A 246 1.41 12.82 -9.97
CA PRO A 246 0.36 13.25 -9.06
C PRO A 246 -0.63 12.10 -8.79
N LEU A 247 -0.17 11.08 -8.06
CA LEU A 247 -0.89 9.82 -7.84
C LEU A 247 -0.81 9.39 -6.37
N SER A 248 -1.96 9.21 -5.75
CA SER A 248 -2.08 8.62 -4.42
C SER A 248 -2.63 7.21 -4.53
N ILE A 249 -1.99 6.25 -3.87
CA ILE A 249 -2.35 4.83 -3.91
C ILE A 249 -2.95 4.45 -2.56
N ILE A 250 -4.14 3.86 -2.59
CA ILE A 250 -4.86 3.41 -1.40
C ILE A 250 -5.16 1.93 -1.60
N MET A 251 -4.53 1.07 -0.81
CA MET A 251 -4.81 -0.36 -0.81
C MET A 251 -5.77 -0.69 0.32
N VAL A 252 -6.93 -1.25 -0.05
CA VAL A 252 -7.96 -1.71 0.88
C VAL A 252 -7.94 -3.23 0.93
N GLY A 253 -7.49 -3.77 2.06
CA GLY A 253 -7.48 -5.20 2.34
C GLY A 253 -8.86 -5.71 2.73
N VAL A 254 -9.42 -6.63 1.96
CA VAL A 254 -10.65 -7.37 2.28
C VAL A 254 -10.28 -8.78 2.77
N GLY A 255 -11.08 -9.40 3.63
CA GLY A 255 -10.75 -10.76 4.14
C GLY A 255 -9.81 -10.77 5.36
N GLU A 256 -9.02 -11.84 5.52
CA GLU A 256 -8.23 -12.10 6.75
C GLU A 256 -6.75 -11.67 6.65
N GLY A 257 -6.22 -11.41 5.46
CA GLY A 257 -4.78 -11.20 5.25
C GLY A 257 -4.03 -12.51 5.04
N PRO A 258 -2.70 -12.56 5.27
CA PRO A 258 -1.84 -11.62 6.00
C PRO A 258 -1.70 -10.23 5.39
N TRP A 259 -1.37 -9.22 6.21
CA TRP A 259 -1.32 -7.79 5.85
C TRP A 259 0.03 -7.13 6.13
N GLU A 260 1.02 -7.88 6.60
CA GLU A 260 2.33 -7.42 7.03
C GLU A 260 3.04 -6.65 5.91
N THR A 261 3.16 -7.24 4.72
CA THR A 261 3.76 -6.59 3.54
C THR A 261 3.04 -5.28 3.18
N CYS A 262 1.69 -5.26 3.19
CA CYS A 262 0.94 -4.04 2.90
C CYS A 262 1.17 -2.95 3.96
N ARG A 263 1.31 -3.33 5.24
CA ARG A 263 1.69 -2.41 6.31
C ARG A 263 3.12 -1.91 6.17
N GLU A 264 4.04 -2.69 5.63
CA GLU A 264 5.40 -2.23 5.35
C GLU A 264 5.44 -1.18 4.24
N PHE A 265 4.63 -1.36 3.19
CA PHE A 265 4.50 -0.38 2.10
C PHE A 265 3.97 0.98 2.58
N ASP A 266 3.04 0.94 3.53
CA ASP A 266 2.43 2.08 4.21
C ASP A 266 3.45 2.79 5.14
N ASN A 267 4.15 2.04 5.99
CA ASN A 267 4.99 2.63 7.04
C ASN A 267 6.40 3.04 6.60
N ARG A 268 7.07 2.24 5.75
CA ARG A 268 8.52 2.36 5.49
C ARG A 268 8.89 1.84 4.10
N LEU A 269 8.52 2.56 3.05
CA LEU A 269 8.99 2.27 1.69
C LEU A 269 10.01 3.33 1.24
N PRO A 270 11.33 3.01 1.26
CA PRO A 270 12.39 3.95 0.89
C PRO A 270 12.38 4.24 -0.61
N GLY A 271 13.01 5.34 -1.04
CA GLY A 271 13.18 5.69 -2.46
C GLY A 271 11.98 6.39 -3.11
N ARG A 272 10.87 6.60 -2.39
CA ARG A 272 9.75 7.44 -2.85
C ARG A 272 10.08 8.93 -2.70
N ARG A 273 9.58 9.77 -3.62
CA ARG A 273 9.70 11.24 -3.52
C ARG A 273 8.81 11.84 -2.43
N TYR A 274 7.65 11.24 -2.18
CA TYR A 274 6.73 11.53 -1.09
C TYR A 274 6.03 10.23 -0.69
N ASP A 275 5.40 10.22 0.48
CA ASP A 275 4.57 9.09 0.88
C ASP A 275 3.31 9.03 0.00
N ASN A 276 3.21 8.04 -0.89
CA ASN A 276 2.14 7.95 -1.89
C ASN A 276 1.30 6.69 -1.73
N PHE A 277 1.45 5.92 -0.66
CA PHE A 277 0.79 4.64 -0.47
C PHE A 277 0.18 4.55 0.91
N ARG A 278 -1.13 4.26 0.97
CA ARG A 278 -1.87 4.06 2.21
C ARG A 278 -2.50 2.67 2.27
N PHE A 279 -2.38 1.98 3.40
CA PHE A 279 -3.07 0.70 3.66
C PHE A 279 -4.28 0.86 4.59
N VAL A 280 -5.41 0.23 4.25
CA VAL A 280 -6.60 0.16 5.10
C VAL A 280 -7.15 -1.26 5.17
N GLU A 281 -7.35 -1.76 6.38
CA GLU A 281 -7.95 -3.07 6.63
C GLU A 281 -9.47 -2.96 6.80
N HIS A 282 -10.24 -3.38 5.80
CA HIS A 282 -11.71 -3.23 5.76
C HIS A 282 -12.40 -3.89 6.97
N ARG A 283 -11.92 -5.06 7.40
CA ARG A 283 -12.54 -5.84 8.48
C ARG A 283 -12.54 -5.14 9.84
N ARG A 284 -11.64 -4.19 10.06
CA ARG A 284 -11.60 -3.40 11.31
C ARG A 284 -12.71 -2.36 11.39
N LEU A 285 -13.36 -2.09 10.27
CA LEU A 285 -14.46 -1.16 10.15
C LEU A 285 -15.78 -1.90 10.35
N LYS A 286 -16.79 -1.19 10.84
CA LYS A 286 -18.12 -1.77 10.98
C LYS A 286 -18.68 -2.07 9.58
N TYR A 287 -19.17 -3.30 9.38
CA TYR A 287 -19.83 -3.71 8.14
C TYR A 287 -20.94 -2.72 7.75
N GLY A 288 -21.02 -2.34 6.48
CA GLY A 288 -21.95 -1.33 5.99
C GLY A 288 -21.63 0.13 6.34
N ASP A 289 -20.56 0.42 7.08
CA ASP A 289 -20.14 1.78 7.43
C ASP A 289 -19.24 2.39 6.34
N ALA A 290 -19.89 2.75 5.23
CA ALA A 290 -19.25 3.35 4.06
C ALA A 290 -18.52 4.67 4.39
N GLU A 291 -19.00 5.42 5.38
CA GLU A 291 -18.37 6.66 5.83
C GLU A 291 -17.07 6.38 6.59
N ALA A 292 -17.08 5.47 7.57
CA ALA A 292 -15.86 5.09 8.27
C ALA A 292 -14.77 4.57 7.31
N LEU A 293 -15.16 3.79 6.30
CA LEU A 293 -14.24 3.35 5.26
C LEU A 293 -13.65 4.51 4.46
N ALA A 294 -14.47 5.44 4.00
CA ALA A 294 -14.00 6.61 3.29
C ALA A 294 -13.05 7.46 4.13
N LEU A 295 -13.36 7.69 5.41
CA LEU A 295 -12.52 8.46 6.32
C LEU A 295 -11.17 7.78 6.53
N SER A 296 -11.17 6.46 6.74
CA SER A 296 -9.93 5.69 6.90
C SER A 296 -9.11 5.65 5.62
N ALA A 297 -9.74 5.42 4.46
CA ALA A 297 -9.08 5.31 3.15
C ALA A 297 -8.45 6.63 2.71
N LEU A 298 -9.10 7.75 3.01
CA LEU A 298 -8.73 9.06 2.48
C LEU A 298 -7.95 9.93 3.47
N ALA A 299 -7.63 9.40 4.66
CA ALA A 299 -7.04 10.17 5.76
C ALA A 299 -5.74 10.90 5.38
N GLU A 300 -4.89 10.29 4.56
CA GLU A 300 -3.60 10.88 4.16
C GLU A 300 -3.65 11.69 2.88
N VAL A 301 -4.72 11.54 2.10
CA VAL A 301 -4.84 12.15 0.77
C VAL A 301 -4.60 13.68 0.80
N PRO A 302 -5.06 14.45 1.80
CA PRO A 302 -4.71 15.86 1.92
C PRO A 302 -3.21 16.13 2.03
N ASP A 303 -2.49 15.37 2.84
CA ASP A 303 -1.05 15.55 3.06
C ASP A 303 -0.22 15.06 1.88
N GLN A 304 -0.61 13.94 1.28
CA GLN A 304 -0.03 13.43 0.02
C GLN A 304 -0.14 14.49 -1.08
N TYR A 305 -1.31 15.13 -1.21
CA TYR A 305 -1.52 16.20 -2.19
C TYR A 305 -0.69 17.46 -1.89
N ARG A 306 -0.53 17.83 -0.61
CA ARG A 306 0.36 18.94 -0.21
C ARG A 306 1.82 18.63 -0.59
N ALA A 307 2.28 17.41 -0.39
CA ALA A 307 3.61 16.97 -0.78
C ALA A 307 3.82 17.02 -2.30
N ILE A 308 2.86 16.51 -3.08
CA ILE A 308 2.84 16.59 -4.55
C ILE A 308 3.00 18.05 -5.02
N ARG A 309 2.28 18.99 -4.40
CA ARG A 309 2.39 20.42 -4.71
C ARG A 309 3.74 21.02 -4.30
N ALA A 310 4.22 20.71 -3.11
CA ALA A 310 5.50 21.21 -2.61
C ALA A 310 6.69 20.76 -3.46
N LEU A 311 6.60 19.56 -4.06
CA LEU A 311 7.60 18.98 -4.94
C LEU A 311 7.48 19.42 -6.41
N GLY A 312 6.47 20.23 -6.77
CA GLY A 312 6.24 20.68 -8.15
C GLY A 312 5.80 19.57 -9.11
N ILE A 313 5.33 18.43 -8.60
CA ILE A 313 4.99 17.26 -9.42
C ILE A 313 3.78 17.54 -10.33
N MET A 314 2.82 18.36 -9.87
CA MET A 314 1.66 18.78 -10.69
C MET A 314 2.07 19.48 -11.99
N GLU A 315 3.18 20.22 -11.98
CA GLU A 315 3.64 21.05 -13.12
C GLU A 315 4.58 20.24 -14.05
N GLY A 316 5.41 19.37 -13.46
CA GLY A 316 6.22 18.38 -14.19
C GLY A 316 5.38 17.33 -14.94
N ALA A 317 4.16 17.13 -14.46
CA ALA A 317 2.99 16.56 -15.12
C ALA A 317 2.95 16.75 -16.64
N GLY A 318 3.35 17.93 -17.14
CA GLY A 318 3.24 18.40 -18.53
C GLY A 318 4.49 18.31 -19.41
N ALA A 319 5.66 17.90 -18.92
CA ALA A 319 6.89 17.89 -19.73
C ALA A 319 7.05 16.56 -20.48
N PRO A 320 7.12 16.55 -21.82
CA PRO A 320 7.50 15.34 -22.56
C PRO A 320 9.01 15.14 -22.41
N GLY A 321 9.44 14.09 -21.69
CA GLY A 321 10.80 13.56 -21.84
C GLY A 321 11.66 13.27 -20.60
N SER A 322 11.12 12.95 -19.43
CA SER A 322 11.96 12.47 -18.31
C SER A 322 11.52 11.13 -17.69
N GLY A 323 10.95 10.23 -18.51
CA GLY A 323 10.81 8.81 -18.20
C GLY A 323 11.56 7.96 -19.24
N PRO A 324 12.03 6.74 -18.89
CA PRO A 324 12.78 5.89 -19.81
C PRO A 324 11.94 5.56 -21.05
N THR A 325 12.59 5.66 -22.20
CA THR A 325 11.98 5.71 -23.54
C THR A 325 11.38 4.36 -23.92
N SER A 326 10.05 4.26 -24.01
CA SER A 326 9.37 3.12 -24.63
C SER A 326 9.25 3.35 -26.14
N VAL A 327 9.80 2.43 -26.92
CA VAL A 327 9.68 2.37 -28.38
C VAL A 327 8.23 2.04 -28.78
N ALA A 328 7.55 3.01 -29.40
CA ALA A 328 6.25 2.80 -30.03
C ALA A 328 6.43 2.21 -31.43
N ALA A 329 5.86 1.03 -31.67
CA ALA A 329 5.71 0.46 -33.01
C ALA A 329 4.31 0.80 -33.55
N SER A 330 4.29 1.66 -34.56
CA SER A 330 3.13 2.01 -35.37
C SER A 330 2.66 0.85 -36.23
N VAL A 331 1.36 0.58 -36.30
CA VAL A 331 0.75 -0.05 -37.48
C VAL A 331 -0.50 0.73 -37.89
N ALA A 332 -0.43 1.29 -39.09
CA ALA A 332 -1.52 1.98 -39.75
C ALA A 332 -2.36 0.99 -40.58
N GLY A 333 -3.69 1.11 -40.46
CA GLY A 333 -4.61 1.31 -41.59
C GLY A 333 -4.90 0.15 -42.55
N GLY A 334 -6.17 -0.27 -42.59
CA GLY A 334 -6.78 -0.94 -43.75
C GLY A 334 -8.09 -1.65 -43.42
N GLY A 335 -9.23 -0.98 -43.56
CA GLY A 335 -10.57 -1.59 -43.42
C GLY A 335 -11.14 -2.13 -44.73
N VAL A 336 -12.10 -3.08 -44.67
CA VAL A 336 -13.32 -3.19 -45.51
C VAL A 336 -14.33 -4.19 -44.85
N SER A 337 -15.56 -3.70 -44.63
CA SER A 337 -16.91 -4.31 -44.73
C SER A 337 -17.15 -5.83 -44.86
N GLY A 338 -18.08 -6.36 -44.03
CA GLY A 338 -19.27 -7.08 -44.54
C GLY A 338 -19.52 -8.55 -44.14
N SER A 339 -20.48 -8.75 -43.24
CA SER A 339 -21.49 -9.85 -43.14
C SER A 339 -21.09 -11.31 -42.81
N ALA A 340 -21.72 -11.83 -41.75
CA ALA A 340 -21.88 -13.28 -41.42
C ALA A 340 -23.00 -13.92 -42.29
N PRO A 341 -23.12 -15.28 -42.43
CA PRO A 341 -23.56 -16.16 -41.34
C PRO A 341 -23.13 -17.68 -41.37
N SER A 342 -23.49 -18.39 -40.28
CA SER A 342 -23.95 -19.81 -40.18
C SER A 342 -22.98 -20.98 -39.90
N MET A 343 -23.49 -21.95 -39.12
CA MET A 343 -22.81 -23.06 -38.40
C MET A 343 -22.66 -24.40 -39.17
N ALA A 344 -21.52 -25.07 -38.90
CA ALA A 344 -21.25 -26.52 -38.68
C ALA A 344 -21.40 -27.58 -39.82
N PRO A 345 -20.79 -28.81 -39.74
CA PRO A 345 -19.84 -29.37 -38.76
C PRO A 345 -18.54 -30.06 -39.34
N VAL A 346 -17.65 -30.42 -38.41
CA VAL A 346 -16.42 -31.28 -38.38
C VAL A 346 -15.94 -32.07 -39.62
N ASN A 347 -14.61 -32.07 -39.84
CA ASN A 347 -13.84 -33.31 -40.06
C ASN A 347 -12.33 -33.17 -39.73
N MET A 348 -11.83 -34.10 -38.90
CA MET A 348 -10.40 -34.39 -38.67
C MET A 348 -9.78 -35.08 -39.89
N VAL A 349 -8.58 -34.67 -40.34
CA VAL A 349 -7.54 -35.57 -40.88
C VAL A 349 -6.16 -34.97 -40.60
N MET A 350 -5.29 -35.80 -40.02
CA MET A 350 -3.86 -35.58 -39.78
C MET A 350 -3.02 -35.89 -41.04
N SER A 351 -2.03 -35.07 -41.37
CA SER A 351 -0.77 -35.53 -41.99
C SER A 351 0.32 -34.48 -41.79
N GLY A 352 1.42 -34.92 -41.18
CA GLY A 352 2.51 -34.08 -40.73
C GLY A 352 3.60 -33.82 -41.76
N SER A 353 4.53 -32.95 -41.38
CA SER A 353 5.99 -33.10 -41.42
C SER A 353 6.63 -31.75 -41.09
N ALA A 354 7.36 -31.68 -39.98
CA ALA A 354 8.06 -30.48 -39.52
C ALA A 354 9.41 -30.30 -40.24
N PRO A 355 9.76 -29.09 -40.70
CA PRO A 355 11.13 -28.72 -41.06
C PRO A 355 11.88 -28.07 -39.87
N PRO A 356 13.23 -28.02 -39.93
CA PRO A 356 14.11 -27.99 -38.76
C PRO A 356 14.28 -26.60 -38.15
N SER A 357 14.66 -26.64 -36.86
CA SER A 357 15.00 -25.54 -35.96
C SER A 357 16.02 -24.56 -36.56
N ALA A 358 15.60 -23.30 -36.65
CA ALA A 358 16.49 -22.14 -36.81
C ALA A 358 17.30 -21.93 -35.51
N PRO A 359 18.52 -21.34 -35.60
CA PRO A 359 19.40 -21.17 -34.45
C PRO A 359 18.79 -20.22 -33.41
N PRO A 360 19.14 -20.34 -32.12
CA PRO A 360 18.63 -19.44 -31.10
C PRO A 360 19.14 -18.02 -31.40
N SER A 361 18.19 -17.08 -31.46
CA SER A 361 18.46 -15.66 -31.54
C SER A 361 19.15 -15.19 -30.26
N GLU A 362 20.37 -14.69 -30.41
CA GLU A 362 21.26 -14.18 -29.36
C GLU A 362 20.76 -12.87 -28.72
N LEU A 363 19.72 -12.91 -27.88
CA LEU A 363 19.38 -11.82 -26.94
C LEU A 363 18.68 -12.37 -25.69
N ASP A 364 19.36 -13.22 -24.92
CA ASP A 364 19.00 -13.56 -23.53
C ASP A 364 20.26 -13.43 -22.64
N GLU A 365 20.72 -12.20 -22.40
CA GLU A 365 21.81 -11.91 -21.45
C GLU A 365 21.34 -10.90 -20.39
N ASP A 366 20.42 -11.32 -19.53
CA ASP A 366 20.33 -10.82 -18.15
C ASP A 366 19.85 -11.95 -17.22
N GLU A 367 20.68 -12.99 -17.08
CA GLU A 367 20.51 -13.95 -15.99
C GLU A 367 20.66 -13.17 -14.67
N GLY A 368 19.60 -12.92 -13.93
CA GLY A 368 19.64 -12.17 -12.68
C GLY A 368 20.61 -12.77 -11.64
N VAL A 369 21.10 -11.93 -10.72
CA VAL A 369 21.90 -12.39 -9.58
C VAL A 369 21.15 -13.51 -8.83
N PRO A 370 21.76 -14.69 -8.59
CA PRO A 370 21.13 -15.77 -7.85
C PRO A 370 20.55 -15.29 -6.51
N GLN A 371 19.32 -15.70 -6.20
CA GLN A 371 18.61 -15.21 -5.03
C GLN A 371 19.35 -15.51 -3.72
N ASP A 372 20.09 -16.63 -3.66
CA ASP A 372 20.91 -17.02 -2.50
C ASP A 372 22.07 -16.05 -2.22
N PHE A 373 22.42 -15.18 -3.17
CA PHE A 373 23.47 -14.17 -3.00
C PHE A 373 22.94 -12.86 -2.41
N ILE A 374 21.61 -12.70 -2.32
CA ILE A 374 20.96 -11.48 -1.87
C ILE A 374 20.66 -11.56 -0.38
N CYS A 375 21.08 -10.53 0.37
CA CYS A 375 20.76 -10.41 1.78
C CYS A 375 19.25 -10.15 1.98
N PRO A 376 18.53 -10.92 2.82
CA PRO A 376 17.12 -10.67 3.11
C PRO A 376 16.82 -9.33 3.80
N LEU A 377 17.82 -8.75 4.50
CA LEU A 377 17.67 -7.49 5.24
C LEU A 377 18.01 -6.24 4.41
N THR A 378 19.09 -6.30 3.62
CA THR A 378 19.52 -5.13 2.81
C THR A 378 19.00 -5.16 1.39
N LEU A 379 18.55 -6.34 0.92
CA LEU A 379 18.11 -6.60 -0.44
C LEU A 379 19.21 -6.38 -1.51
N GLU A 380 20.46 -6.31 -1.08
CA GLU A 380 21.64 -6.19 -1.95
C GLU A 380 22.45 -7.49 -1.96
N VAL A 381 23.33 -7.65 -2.96
CA VAL A 381 24.27 -8.78 -3.04
C VAL A 381 25.21 -8.73 -1.83
N MET A 382 25.19 -9.79 -1.01
CA MET A 382 26.03 -9.89 0.18
C MET A 382 27.51 -9.69 -0.16
N ILE A 383 28.18 -8.85 0.62
CA ILE A 383 29.64 -8.64 0.55
C ILE A 383 30.29 -9.48 1.66
N ASP A 384 29.70 -9.50 2.85
CA ASP A 384 30.17 -10.27 4.01
C ASP A 384 29.03 -11.18 4.53
N PRO A 385 28.74 -12.30 3.84
CA PRO A 385 27.66 -13.19 4.25
C PRO A 385 27.98 -13.88 5.58
N VAL A 386 27.03 -13.79 6.52
CA VAL A 386 27.02 -14.44 7.83
C VAL A 386 25.72 -15.20 8.04
N VAL A 387 25.77 -16.26 8.84
CA VAL A 387 24.62 -17.09 9.20
C VAL A 387 24.36 -16.97 10.70
N CYS A 388 23.09 -16.84 11.09
CA CYS A 388 22.65 -17.03 12.47
C CYS A 388 21.96 -18.40 12.65
N GLU A 389 21.45 -18.67 13.85
CA GLU A 389 20.91 -20.00 14.22
C GLU A 389 19.74 -20.48 13.34
N ASP A 390 19.04 -19.55 12.67
CA ASP A 390 17.96 -19.90 11.74
C ASP A 390 18.43 -20.52 10.41
N GLY A 391 19.74 -20.61 10.19
CA GLY A 391 20.34 -21.22 9.00
C GLY A 391 20.34 -20.34 7.75
N HIS A 392 19.84 -19.10 7.83
CA HIS A 392 19.82 -18.17 6.70
C HIS A 392 21.05 -17.27 6.68
N SER A 393 21.44 -16.84 5.47
CA SER A 393 22.58 -15.94 5.28
C SER A 393 22.14 -14.48 5.14
N TYR A 394 22.89 -13.59 5.79
CA TYR A 394 22.65 -12.15 5.83
C TYR A 394 23.95 -11.39 5.60
N GLU A 395 23.84 -10.13 5.20
CA GLU A 395 24.97 -9.19 5.26
C GLU A 395 25.32 -8.90 6.72
N ARG A 396 26.61 -9.02 7.09
CA ARG A 396 27.09 -8.90 8.47
C ARG A 396 26.58 -7.66 9.17
N GLY A 397 26.78 -6.49 8.56
CA GLY A 397 26.41 -5.21 9.17
C GLY A 397 24.93 -5.11 9.47
N ALA A 398 24.08 -5.71 8.62
CA ALA A 398 22.63 -5.71 8.79
C ALA A 398 22.17 -6.67 9.89
N LEU A 399 22.72 -7.89 9.92
CA LEU A 399 22.40 -8.86 10.97
C LEU A 399 22.87 -8.37 12.35
N GLU A 400 24.09 -7.85 12.45
CA GLU A 400 24.60 -7.28 13.70
C GLU A 400 23.75 -6.09 14.16
N ALA A 401 23.30 -5.24 13.24
CA ALA A 401 22.40 -4.13 13.57
C ALA A 401 21.04 -4.61 14.11
N TRP A 402 20.48 -5.67 13.54
CA TRP A 402 19.23 -6.28 13.98
C TRP A 402 19.36 -6.86 15.40
N LEU A 403 20.41 -7.67 15.62
CA LEU A 403 20.62 -8.40 16.89
C LEU A 403 20.97 -7.49 18.08
N ARG A 404 21.31 -6.22 17.86
CA ARG A 404 21.46 -5.21 18.93
C ARG A 404 20.18 -5.04 19.75
N ASN A 405 19.03 -5.02 19.08
CA ASN A 405 17.74 -4.72 19.71
C ASN A 405 16.75 -5.88 19.67
N HIS A 406 17.11 -7.00 19.02
CA HIS A 406 16.25 -8.17 18.86
C HIS A 406 16.99 -9.45 19.23
N ASP A 407 16.23 -10.43 19.72
CA ASP A 407 16.63 -11.81 19.97
C ASP A 407 15.88 -12.78 19.04
N THR A 408 15.40 -12.29 17.90
CA THR A 408 14.63 -13.07 16.91
C THR A 408 15.34 -13.15 15.56
N SER A 409 15.02 -14.19 14.80
CA SER A 409 15.42 -14.40 13.40
C SER A 409 14.85 -13.27 12.53
N PRO A 410 15.66 -12.57 11.72
CA PRO A 410 15.15 -11.53 10.84
C PRO A 410 14.24 -12.06 9.71
N MET A 411 14.29 -13.36 9.38
CA MET A 411 13.44 -13.96 8.35
C MET A 411 12.18 -14.65 8.88
N SER A 412 12.29 -15.33 10.03
CA SER A 412 11.18 -16.15 10.55
C SER A 412 10.52 -15.56 11.80
N ASN A 413 11.11 -14.50 12.36
CA ASN A 413 10.74 -13.92 13.65
C ASN A 413 10.76 -14.93 14.83
N ALA A 414 11.32 -16.13 14.61
CA ALA A 414 11.52 -17.12 15.65
C ALA A 414 12.61 -16.66 16.62
N HIS A 415 12.44 -16.94 17.91
CA HIS A 415 13.45 -16.64 18.92
C HIS A 415 14.77 -17.40 18.63
N LEU A 416 15.89 -16.68 18.66
CA LEU A 416 17.24 -17.23 18.50
C LEU A 416 17.81 -17.51 19.89
N ASN A 417 18.27 -18.74 20.11
CA ASN A 417 18.97 -19.10 21.35
C ASN A 417 20.38 -18.48 21.40
N SER A 418 20.93 -18.10 20.24
CA SER A 418 22.22 -17.42 20.12
C SER A 418 22.18 -16.23 19.16
N LYS A 419 22.79 -15.11 19.57
CA LYS A 419 23.00 -13.91 18.75
C LYS A 419 24.32 -13.94 17.97
N MET A 420 24.95 -15.10 17.82
CA MET A 420 26.22 -15.19 17.10
C MET A 420 26.01 -15.11 15.58
N ALA A 421 26.78 -14.25 14.92
CA ALA A 421 26.88 -14.17 13.46
C ALA A 421 28.12 -14.93 12.98
N VAL A 422 27.92 -16.13 12.42
CA VAL A 422 29.00 -17.00 11.96
C VAL A 422 29.31 -16.72 10.48
N PRO A 423 30.56 -16.45 10.08
CA PRO A 423 30.90 -16.22 8.67
C PRO A 423 30.54 -17.40 7.75
N ASN A 424 29.85 -17.14 6.63
CA ASN A 424 29.58 -18.13 5.59
C ASN A 424 30.61 -18.00 4.45
N HIS A 425 31.78 -18.62 4.64
CA HIS A 425 32.87 -18.56 3.67
C HIS A 425 32.53 -19.22 2.32
N ALA A 426 31.71 -20.28 2.32
CA ALA A 426 31.31 -20.96 1.09
C ALA A 426 30.46 -20.03 0.20
N LEU A 427 29.46 -19.38 0.78
CA LEU A 427 28.61 -18.43 0.04
C LEU A 427 29.40 -17.21 -0.43
N ARG A 428 30.32 -16.69 0.39
CA ARG A 428 31.22 -15.59 -0.02
C ARG A 428 32.03 -15.95 -1.26
N ASN A 429 32.64 -17.13 -1.27
CA ASN A 429 33.45 -17.58 -2.40
C ASN A 429 32.60 -17.73 -3.68
N SER A 430 31.37 -18.25 -3.56
CA SER A 430 30.43 -18.34 -4.69
C SER A 430 30.04 -16.97 -5.23
N ILE A 431 29.77 -15.99 -4.35
CA ILE A 431 29.45 -14.61 -4.75
C ILE A 431 30.64 -13.95 -5.44
N GLU A 432 31.85 -14.13 -4.91
CA GLU A 432 33.07 -13.58 -5.51
C GLU A 432 33.38 -14.19 -6.87
N ALA A 433 33.15 -15.50 -7.04
CA ALA A 433 33.28 -16.16 -8.33
C ALA A 433 32.28 -15.59 -9.34
N PHE A 434 31.01 -15.46 -8.94
CA PHE A 434 29.95 -14.88 -9.75
C PHE A 434 30.25 -13.43 -10.17
N ARG A 435 30.74 -12.60 -9.25
CA ARG A 435 31.15 -11.21 -9.55
C ARG A 435 32.29 -11.16 -10.57
N ARG A 436 33.27 -12.05 -10.43
CA ARG A 436 34.42 -12.14 -11.34
C ARG A 436 34.03 -12.57 -12.75
N GLU A 437 33.12 -13.52 -12.87
CA GLU A 437 32.61 -14.01 -14.16
C GLU A 437 31.85 -12.93 -14.94
N ARG A 438 31.29 -11.93 -14.24
CA ARG A 438 30.48 -10.86 -14.83
C ARG A 438 31.14 -9.47 -14.86
N GLY A 439 32.40 -9.37 -14.44
CA GLY A 439 33.17 -8.13 -14.52
C GLY A 439 32.74 -7.01 -13.56
N TYR A 440 32.13 -7.35 -12.42
CA TYR A 440 31.78 -6.41 -11.35
C TYR A 440 32.95 -6.04 -10.45
#